data_AF-A0A7J0CMC6-F1
#
_entry.id   AF-A0A7J0CMC6-F1
#
_cell.length_a   1.000
_cell.length_b   1.000
_cell.length_c   1.000
_cell.angle_alpha   90.00
_cell.angle_beta   90.00
_cell.angle_gamma   90.00
#
_symmetry.space_group_name_H-M   'P 1'
#
loop_
_entity.id
_entity.type
_entity.pdbx_description
1 polymer ?
#
loop_
_entity_poly.entity_id
_entity_poly.type
_entity_poly.pdbx_seq_one_letter_code
_entity_poly.pdbx_strand_id
1 'polypeptide(L)' 'MPWWPEPYLNTNLFAIMVHVLGESIRHAGHADILREGLDGRTGLRAEHEKQIDGEARAAHCAKIEQAARSAAPVEA' A
#
# COMPACT_ATOMS: atom_id res chain seq x y z
N MET A 1 16.02 -22.06 24.05
CA MET A 1 15.69 -21.64 22.67
C MET A 1 16.87 -20.86 22.12
N PRO A 2 17.78 -21.47 21.34
CA PRO A 2 19.13 -20.93 21.11
C PRO A 2 19.31 -20.09 19.83
N TRP A 3 18.27 -19.90 19.02
CA TRP A 3 18.39 -19.14 17.75
C TRP A 3 18.04 -17.65 17.87
N TRP A 4 17.74 -17.17 19.06
CA TRP A 4 17.41 -15.76 19.31
C TRP A 4 18.63 -15.07 19.95
N PRO A 5 19.41 -14.27 19.21
CA PRO A 5 20.64 -13.67 19.75
C PRO A 5 20.33 -12.63 20.83
N GLU A 6 21.04 -12.57 21.95
CA GLU A 6 20.91 -11.44 22.89
C GLU A 6 21.25 -10.12 22.18
N PRO A 7 20.46 -9.03 22.36
CA PRO A 7 19.76 -8.64 23.58
C PRO A 7 18.26 -8.32 23.34
N TYR A 8 17.39 -9.33 23.28
CA TYR A 8 15.93 -9.11 23.16
C TYR A 8 15.17 -9.33 24.48
N LEU A 9 15.80 -8.99 25.61
CA LEU A 9 15.20 -9.10 26.95
C LEU A 9 13.85 -8.34 27.08
N ASN A 10 13.57 -7.39 26.19
CA ASN A 10 12.32 -6.62 26.15
C ASN A 10 11.30 -7.11 25.10
N THR A 11 11.65 -8.11 24.28
CA THR A 11 10.71 -8.70 23.32
C THR A 11 9.80 -9.69 24.03
N ASN A 12 8.57 -9.27 24.26
CA ASN A 12 7.52 -10.14 24.79
C ASN A 12 6.54 -10.54 23.68
N LEU A 13 5.62 -11.46 24.00
CA LEU A 13 4.60 -11.93 23.05
C LEU A 13 3.79 -10.77 22.46
N PHE A 14 3.44 -9.77 23.27
CA PHE A 14 2.69 -8.60 22.81
C PHE A 14 3.47 -7.82 21.74
N ALA A 15 4.78 -7.60 21.93
CA ALA A 15 5.63 -6.93 20.94
C ALA A 15 5.67 -7.71 19.61
N ILE A 16 5.77 -9.04 19.67
CA ILE A 16 5.75 -9.90 18.48
C ILE A 16 4.38 -9.83 17.78
N MET A 17 3.28 -9.88 18.54
CA MET A 17 1.93 -9.80 17.97
C MET A 17 1.69 -8.46 17.28
N VAL A 18 2.11 -7.33 17.88
CA VAL A 18 2.00 -6.01 17.25
C VAL A 18 2.82 -5.95 15.96
N HIS A 19 4.04 -6.51 15.96
CA HIS A 19 4.88 -6.55 14.77
C HIS A 19 4.23 -7.37 13.64
N VAL A 20 3.81 -8.60 13.92
CA VAL A 20 3.17 -9.49 12.93
C VAL A 20 1.84 -8.91 12.43
N LEU A 21 1.06 -8.27 13.30
CA LEU A 21 -0.15 -7.55 12.91
C LEU A 21 0.16 -6.41 11.93
N GLY A 22 1.19 -5.62 12.22
CA GLY A 22 1.65 -4.54 11.34
C GLY A 22 2.05 -5.06 9.95
N GLU A 23 2.82 -6.14 9.90
CA GLU A 23 3.21 -6.78 8.63
C GLU A 23 2.01 -7.35 7.88
N SER A 24 1.07 -7.97 8.60
CA SER A 24 -0.17 -8.51 8.01
C SER A 24 -1.03 -7.41 7.39
N ILE A 25 -1.18 -6.27 8.07
CA ILE A 25 -1.92 -5.11 7.55
C ILE A 25 -1.23 -4.53 6.31
N ARG A 26 0.11 -4.43 6.31
CA ARG A 26 0.87 -3.96 5.15
C ARG A 26 0.66 -4.87 3.94
N HIS A 27 0.75 -6.18 4.13
CA HIS A 27 0.52 -7.14 3.06
C HIS A 27 -0.93 -7.14 2.57
N ALA A 28 -1.90 -7.04 3.47
CA ALA A 28 -3.31 -6.93 3.10
C ALA A 28 -3.58 -5.66 2.26
N GLY A 29 -3.00 -4.52 2.64
CA GLY A 29 -3.10 -3.28 1.86
C GLY A 29 -2.47 -3.41 0.47
N HIS A 30 -1.30 -4.04 0.34
CA HIS A 30 -0.70 -4.29 -0.98
C HIS A 30 -1.56 -5.23 -1.83
N ALA A 31 -2.11 -6.28 -1.24
CA ALA A 31 -3.01 -7.20 -1.94
C ALA A 31 -4.30 -6.50 -2.39
N ASP A 32 -4.81 -5.55 -1.59
CA ASP A 32 -6.00 -4.76 -1.95
C ASP A 32 -5.73 -3.86 -3.16
N ILE A 33 -4.59 -3.16 -3.22
CA ILE A 33 -4.20 -2.37 -4.41
C ILE A 33 -4.16 -3.24 -5.68
N LEU A 34 -3.61 -4.46 -5.58
CA LEU A 34 -3.59 -5.40 -6.70
C LEU A 34 -5.00 -5.84 -7.09
N ARG A 35 -5.85 -6.16 -6.11
CA ARG A 35 -7.26 -6.51 -6.34
C ARG A 35 -8.00 -5.38 -7.07
N GLU A 36 -7.90 -4.14 -6.58
CA GLU A 36 -8.53 -2.96 -7.19
C GLU A 36 -8.09 -2.75 -8.64
N GLY A 37 -6.82 -3.06 -8.94
CA GLY A 37 -6.29 -3.02 -10.30
C GLY A 37 -6.84 -4.11 -11.22
N LEU A 38 -7.14 -5.29 -10.68
CA LEU A 38 -7.64 -6.44 -11.44
C LEU A 38 -9.15 -6.37 -11.69
N ASP A 39 -9.93 -6.02 -10.68
CA ASP A 39 -11.39 -6.00 -10.77
C ASP A 39 -11.97 -4.62 -11.09
N GLY A 40 -11.15 -3.56 -11.03
CA GLY A 40 -11.56 -2.20 -11.31
C GLY A 40 -12.52 -1.64 -10.26
N ARG A 41 -12.52 -2.14 -9.03
CA ARG A 41 -13.47 -1.76 -7.97
C ARG A 41 -12.71 -1.40 -6.70
N THR A 42 -13.01 -0.24 -6.10
CA THR A 42 -12.43 0.19 -4.82
C THR A 42 -13.37 -0.08 -3.66
N GLY A 43 -12.83 -0.09 -2.44
CA GLY A 43 -13.62 -0.18 -1.21
C GLY A 43 -13.16 -1.30 -0.29
N LEU A 44 -13.15 -1.03 1.02
CA LEU A 44 -12.65 -1.95 2.04
C LEU A 44 -13.60 -3.13 2.31
N ARG A 45 -14.89 -2.96 2.04
CA ARG A 45 -15.95 -3.96 2.30
C ARG A 45 -16.93 -3.95 1.15
N ALA A 46 -17.62 -5.08 0.94
CA ALA A 46 -18.54 -5.27 -0.19
C ALA A 46 -19.65 -4.20 -0.23
N GLU A 47 -20.16 -3.78 0.93
CA GLU A 47 -21.17 -2.71 1.03
C GLU A 47 -20.66 -1.31 0.66
N HIS A 48 -19.35 -1.13 0.54
CA HIS A 48 -18.70 0.13 0.20
C HIS A 48 -18.00 0.09 -1.16
N GLU A 49 -18.20 -0.99 -1.90
CA GLU A 49 -17.57 -1.21 -3.19
C GLU A 49 -18.04 -0.16 -4.21
N LYS A 50 -17.09 0.40 -4.98
CA LYS A 50 -17.35 1.37 -6.05
C LYS A 50 -16.55 1.03 -7.29
N GLN A 51 -17.18 1.11 -8.45
CA GLN A 51 -16.46 0.97 -9.71
C GLN A 51 -15.51 2.15 -9.91
N ILE A 52 -14.29 1.85 -10.37
CA ILE A 52 -13.32 2.85 -10.78
C ILE A 52 -13.76 3.44 -12.12
N ASP A 53 -13.88 4.76 -12.15
CA ASP A 53 -13.96 5.51 -13.40
C ASP A 53 -12.57 5.53 -14.07
N GLY A 54 -12.40 4.68 -15.08
CA GLY A 54 -11.14 4.52 -15.79
C GLY A 54 -10.72 5.78 -16.56
N GLU A 55 -11.68 6.53 -17.10
CA GLU A 55 -11.40 7.76 -17.85
C GLU A 55 -10.95 8.87 -16.90
N ALA A 56 -11.68 9.07 -15.79
CA ALA A 56 -11.29 10.02 -14.77
C ALA A 56 -9.92 9.68 -14.16
N ARG A 57 -9.64 8.39 -13.93
CA ARG A 57 -8.34 7.92 -13.43
C ARG A 57 -7.22 8.20 -14.44
N ALA A 58 -7.43 7.91 -15.72
CA ALA A 58 -6.45 8.17 -16.77
C ALA A 58 -6.15 9.66 -16.91
N ALA A 59 -7.20 10.50 -16.90
CA ALA A 59 -7.06 11.96 -16.93
C ALA A 59 -6.28 12.48 -15.71
N HIS A 60 -6.54 11.93 -14.53
CA HIS A 60 -5.81 12.27 -13.31
C HIS A 60 -4.34 11.88 -13.39
N CYS A 61 -4.03 10.67 -13.85
CA CYS A 61 -2.65 10.21 -14.06
C CYS A 61 -1.92 11.10 -15.07
N ALA A 62 -2.54 11.45 -16.19
CA ALA A 62 -1.95 12.34 -17.20
C ALA A 62 -1.64 13.74 -16.63
N LYS A 63 -2.53 14.28 -15.78
CA LYS A 63 -2.29 15.55 -15.09
C LYS A 63 -1.08 15.48 -14.16
N ILE A 64 -0.96 14.43 -13.36
CA ILE A 64 0.19 14.23 -12.47
C ILE A 64 1.48 14.10 -13.29
N GLU A 65 1.46 13.30 -14.34
CA GLU A 65 2.61 13.06 -15.21
C GLU A 65 3.06 14.34 -15.91
N GLN A 66 2.13 15.16 -16.38
CA GLN A 66 2.42 16.49 -16.93
C GLN A 66 3.08 17.39 -15.89
N ALA A 67 2.55 17.45 -14.66
CA ALA A 67 3.15 18.25 -13.59
C ALA A 67 4.56 17.77 -13.23
N ALA A 68 4.79 16.46 -13.17
CA ALA A 68 6.10 15.87 -12.93
C ALA A 68 7.10 16.22 -14.04
N ARG A 69 6.68 16.12 -15.31
CA ARG A 69 7.51 16.53 -16.47
C ARG A 69 7.86 18.00 -16.44
N SER A 70 6.91 18.88 -16.11
CA SER A 70 7.16 20.33 -16.02
C SER A 70 8.10 20.71 -14.87
N ALA A 71 8.15 19.91 -13.80
CA ALA A 71 9.03 20.14 -12.66
C ALA A 71 10.41 19.49 -12.81
N ALA A 72 10.57 18.58 -13.78
CA ALA A 72 11.87 17.98 -14.07
C ALA A 72 12.84 19.07 -14.53
N PRO A 73 14.07 19.12 -13.99
CA PRO A 73 15.08 20.04 -14.49
C PRO A 73 15.32 19.74 -15.97
N VAL A 74 15.35 20.78 -16.80
CA VAL A 74 15.92 20.67 -18.15
C VAL A 74 17.40 20.38 -17.95
N GLU A 75 17.86 19.17 -18.30
CA GLU A 75 19.30 18.91 -18.42
C GLU A 75 19.88 19.98 -19.37
N ALA A 76 20.82 20.78 -18.84
CA ALA A 76 21.55 21.81 -19.57
C ALA A 76 22.81 21.23 -20.22
#